data_AF-A0A7Z1MFI1-F1
#
_entry.id   AF-A0A7Z1MFI1-F1
#
_cell.length_a   1.000
_cell.length_b   1.000
_cell.length_c   1.000
_cell.angle_alpha   90.00
_cell.angle_beta   90.00
_cell.angle_gamma   90.00
#
_symmetry.space_group_name_H-M   'P 1'
#
loop_
_entity.id
_entity.type
_entity.pdbx_description
1 polymer ?
#
loop_
_entity_poly.entity_id
_entity_poly.type
_entity_poly.pdbx_seq_one_letter_code
_entity_poly.pdbx_strand_id
1 'polypeptide(L)'
;MLDELNFLWARYSTEPYLEIKSTELRLASRRFQAKYFVTPPVQPTGEVRMLSNIEIHYGWQCQVNADWVRELDFTLKPLSLRQLQLEALRETLCGADFPYLWWFHKSKNPKIRTVYEDNLGVSFIKLDGVWQVVYSCKKLGSLVGSQGSTNYESIPANAYFVVVENESVVHC
;
A
#
# COMPACT_ATOMS: atom_id res chain seq x y z
N MET A 1 19.82 -5.24 -4.15
CA MET A 1 18.41 -4.82 -3.92
C MET A 1 17.95 -5.13 -2.51
N LEU A 2 17.92 -6.39 -2.05
CA LEU A 2 17.46 -6.69 -0.68
C LEU A 2 18.38 -6.07 0.38
N ASP A 3 19.70 -6.20 0.20
CA ASP A 3 20.67 -5.60 1.12
C ASP A 3 20.56 -4.07 1.16
N GLU A 4 20.32 -3.47 0.00
CA GLU A 4 20.10 -2.03 -0.12
C GLU A 4 18.81 -1.59 0.56
N LEU A 5 17.70 -2.30 0.35
CA LEU A 5 16.43 -2.06 1.04
C LEU A 5 16.62 -2.12 2.57
N ASN A 6 17.29 -3.17 3.06
CA ASN A 6 17.57 -3.31 4.49
C ASN A 6 18.46 -2.19 5.02
N PHE A 7 19.48 -1.78 4.25
CA PHE A 7 20.36 -0.68 4.60
C PHE A 7 19.61 0.66 4.68
N LEU A 8 18.81 1.00 3.67
CA LEU A 8 18.03 2.24 3.66
C LEU A 8 16.96 2.23 4.76
N TRP A 9 16.31 1.09 4.99
CA TRP A 9 15.35 0.93 6.07
C TRP A 9 15.99 1.10 7.44
N ALA A 10 17.15 0.51 7.68
CA ALA A 10 17.88 0.67 8.93
C ALA A 10 18.22 2.15 9.19
N ARG A 11 18.60 2.91 8.14
CA ARG A 11 18.83 4.36 8.25
C ARG A 11 17.55 5.13 8.55
N TYR A 12 16.48 4.86 7.80
CA TYR A 12 15.19 5.52 7.96
C TYR A 12 14.56 5.28 9.34
N SER A 13 14.68 4.06 9.87
CA SER A 13 14.14 3.68 11.18
C SER A 13 15.00 4.13 12.38
N THR A 14 16.16 4.76 12.15
CA THR A 14 17.01 5.25 13.25
C THR A 14 16.77 6.71 13.64
N GLU A 15 16.57 7.62 12.68
CA GLU A 15 16.28 9.05 12.92
C GLU A 15 15.54 9.62 11.69
N PRO A 16 14.51 10.48 11.83
CA PRO A 16 13.92 11.08 13.04
C PRO A 16 12.73 10.30 13.66
N TYR A 17 12.30 9.17 13.08
CA TYR A 17 11.06 8.49 13.46
C TYR A 17 11.25 7.41 14.53
N LEU A 18 11.23 7.83 15.80
CA LEU A 18 11.36 6.91 16.95
C LEU A 18 10.25 5.85 16.99
N GLU A 19 9.07 6.13 16.42
CA GLU A 19 7.90 5.25 16.42
C GLU A 19 8.15 3.94 15.68
N ILE A 20 9.05 3.93 14.70
CA ILE A 20 9.40 2.77 13.88
C ILE A 20 10.79 2.22 14.22
N LYS A 21 11.42 2.70 15.28
CA LYS A 21 12.74 2.24 15.68
C LYS A 21 12.74 0.72 15.92
N SER A 22 13.75 0.04 15.36
CA SER A 22 13.92 -1.42 15.46
C SER A 22 12.78 -2.25 14.83
N THR A 23 11.95 -1.66 13.97
CA THR A 23 10.96 -2.43 13.21
C THR A 23 11.62 -3.13 12.03
N GLU A 24 11.16 -4.34 11.70
CA GLU A 24 11.63 -5.06 10.52
C GLU A 24 10.97 -4.52 9.25
N LEU A 25 11.75 -4.45 8.17
CA LEU A 25 11.23 -4.05 6.86
C LEU A 25 10.23 -5.07 6.33
N ARG A 26 8.97 -4.66 6.14
CA ARG A 26 7.99 -5.46 5.40
C ARG A 26 8.25 -5.35 3.90
N LEU A 27 8.62 -6.44 3.24
CA LEU A 27 8.97 -6.40 1.82
C LEU A 27 7.74 -6.39 0.91
N ALA A 28 7.66 -5.42 0.01
CA ALA A 28 6.66 -5.39 -1.05
C ALA A 28 6.89 -6.53 -2.05
N SER A 29 5.86 -6.93 -2.79
CA SER A 29 5.95 -8.03 -3.74
C SER A 29 6.86 -7.68 -4.94
N ARG A 30 7.72 -8.63 -5.34
CA ARG A 30 8.47 -8.52 -6.60
C ARG A 30 7.71 -9.01 -7.84
N ARG A 31 6.53 -9.62 -7.64
CA ARG A 31 5.77 -10.30 -8.70
C ARG A 31 4.78 -9.39 -9.42
N PHE A 32 4.38 -8.30 -8.78
CA PHE A 32 3.33 -7.42 -9.30
C PHE A 32 3.92 -6.10 -9.77
N GLN A 33 3.44 -5.62 -10.92
CA GLN A 33 3.82 -4.31 -11.46
C GLN A 33 3.17 -3.21 -10.63
N ALA A 34 3.96 -2.22 -10.25
CA ALA A 34 3.53 -1.13 -9.40
C ALA A 34 2.43 -0.27 -10.04
N LYS A 35 2.47 -0.09 -11.37
CA LYS A 35 1.50 0.71 -12.12
C LYS A 35 0.05 0.32 -11.85
N TYR A 36 -0.23 -0.97 -11.67
CA TYR A 36 -1.59 -1.47 -11.43
C TYR A 36 -2.11 -1.23 -10.00
N PHE A 37 -1.26 -0.72 -9.11
CA PHE A 37 -1.63 -0.37 -7.73
C PHE A 37 -1.64 1.15 -7.55
N VAL A 38 -0.71 1.85 -8.21
CA VAL A 38 -0.65 3.31 -8.24
C VAL A 38 -1.81 3.89 -9.06
N THR A 39 -2.01 3.38 -10.28
CA THR A 39 -3.12 3.73 -11.18
C THR A 39 -3.91 2.45 -11.47
N PRO A 40 -4.68 1.95 -10.50
CA PRO A 40 -5.43 0.71 -10.68
C PRO A 40 -6.54 0.89 -11.71
N PRO A 41 -6.94 -0.16 -12.44
CA PRO A 41 -8.10 -0.07 -13.31
C PRO A 41 -9.38 0.07 -12.47
N VAL A 42 -10.37 0.78 -13.01
CA VAL A 42 -11.66 1.04 -12.33
C VAL A 42 -12.52 -0.22 -12.15
N GLN A 43 -12.21 -1.28 -12.89
CA GLN A 43 -12.86 -2.58 -12.83
C GLN A 43 -11.85 -3.70 -13.12
N PRO A 44 -12.15 -4.95 -12.74
CA PRO A 44 -11.26 -6.08 -13.01
C PRO A 44 -10.94 -6.23 -14.50
N THR A 45 -9.67 -6.54 -14.80
CA THR A 45 -9.22 -6.76 -16.17
C THR A 45 -9.12 -8.25 -16.48
N GLY A 46 -9.94 -8.72 -17.42
CA GLY A 46 -9.98 -10.12 -17.84
C GLY A 46 -10.78 -11.00 -16.87
N GLU A 47 -10.36 -12.25 -16.72
CA GLU A 47 -11.00 -13.19 -15.81
C GLU A 47 -10.73 -12.82 -14.35
N VAL A 48 -11.75 -13.01 -13.51
CA VAL A 48 -11.65 -12.80 -12.07
C VAL A 48 -11.69 -14.13 -11.35
N ARG A 49 -10.72 -14.33 -10.46
CA ARG A 49 -10.73 -15.43 -9.51
C ARG A 49 -11.31 -14.95 -8.18
N MET A 50 -12.40 -15.57 -7.75
CA MET A 50 -12.89 -15.38 -6.39
C MET A 50 -11.88 -15.96 -5.39
N LEU A 51 -11.47 -15.14 -4.42
CA LEU A 51 -10.63 -15.54 -3.30
C LEU A 51 -11.52 -15.93 -2.12
N SER A 52 -11.37 -15.27 -0.97
CA SER A 52 -12.14 -15.53 0.24
C SER A 52 -12.87 -14.28 0.72
N ASN A 53 -13.80 -14.49 1.65
CA ASN A 53 -14.38 -13.41 2.44
C ASN A 53 -13.35 -12.92 3.45
N ILE A 54 -13.11 -11.61 3.46
CA ILE A 54 -12.14 -10.99 4.35
C ILE A 54 -12.69 -9.69 4.94
N GLU A 55 -12.15 -9.29 6.08
CA GLU A 55 -12.38 -7.97 6.67
C GLU A 55 -11.71 -6.89 5.80
N ILE A 56 -12.52 -5.90 5.40
CA ILE A 56 -12.06 -4.73 4.66
C ILE A 56 -11.99 -3.54 5.61
N HIS A 57 -10.79 -2.97 5.71
CA HIS A 57 -10.51 -1.74 6.42
C HIS A 57 -10.43 -0.55 5.46
N TYR A 58 -10.09 0.62 5.99
CA TYR A 58 -9.97 1.85 5.22
C TYR A 58 -8.52 2.30 5.16
N GLY A 59 -8.25 3.14 4.17
CA GLY A 59 -6.98 3.81 4.01
C GLY A 59 -7.13 5.00 3.07
N TRP A 60 -6.06 5.77 2.94
CA TRP A 60 -6.02 6.92 2.03
C TRP A 60 -4.62 7.03 1.43
N GLN A 61 -4.49 7.84 0.39
CA GLN A 61 -3.18 8.10 -0.21
C GLN A 61 -2.35 8.97 0.74
N CYS A 62 -1.05 8.67 0.84
CA CYS A 62 -0.09 9.57 1.45
C CYS A 62 0.20 10.69 0.44
N GLN A 63 -0.42 11.86 0.65
CA GLN A 63 -0.39 12.94 -0.33
C GLN A 63 1.04 13.45 -0.62
N VAL A 64 1.91 13.47 0.40
CA VAL A 64 3.33 13.83 0.27
C VAL A 64 4.03 12.99 -0.81
N ASN A 65 3.65 11.72 -0.93
CA ASN A 65 4.24 10.81 -1.91
C ASN A 65 3.41 10.60 -3.17
N ALA A 66 2.15 11.03 -3.16
CA ALA A 66 1.27 10.83 -4.29
C ALA A 66 1.76 11.58 -5.53
N ASP A 67 2.36 12.76 -5.36
CA ASP A 67 2.76 13.62 -6.47
C ASP A 67 3.99 13.06 -7.22
N TRP A 68 5.08 12.70 -6.53
CA TRP A 68 6.24 12.10 -7.20
C TRP A 68 5.92 10.75 -7.83
N VAL A 69 5.07 9.93 -7.21
CA VAL A 69 4.67 8.64 -7.77
C VAL A 69 3.81 8.81 -9.03
N ARG A 70 3.00 9.87 -9.12
CA ARG A 70 2.23 10.21 -10.34
C ARG A 70 3.13 10.68 -11.47
N GLU A 71 4.27 11.29 -11.17
CA GLU A 71 5.27 11.72 -12.15
C GLU A 71 6.11 10.56 -12.71
N LEU A 72 6.07 9.38 -12.08
CA LEU A 72 6.73 8.19 -12.60
C LEU A 72 6.06 7.69 -13.88
N ASP A 73 6.80 7.72 -14.99
CA ASP A 73 6.38 7.04 -16.22
C ASP A 73 6.69 5.53 -16.14
N PHE A 74 5.69 4.77 -15.70
CA PHE A 74 5.75 3.30 -15.65
C PHE A 74 5.81 2.62 -17.03
N THR A 75 5.58 3.36 -18.12
CA THR A 75 5.75 2.86 -19.50
C THR A 75 7.23 2.86 -19.88
N LEU A 76 7.94 3.95 -19.57
CA LEU A 76 9.37 4.07 -19.81
C LEU A 76 10.20 3.25 -18.80
N LYS A 77 9.78 3.22 -17.53
CA LYS A 77 10.46 2.47 -16.46
C LYS A 77 9.47 1.55 -15.74
N PRO A 78 9.22 0.33 -16.26
CA PRO A 78 8.37 -0.63 -15.57
C PRO A 78 8.97 -1.05 -14.23
N LEU A 79 8.27 -0.76 -13.14
CA LEU A 79 8.67 -1.13 -11.78
C LEU A 79 7.76 -2.23 -11.22
N SER A 80 8.35 -3.17 -10.50
CA SER A 80 7.62 -3.99 -9.52
C SER A 80 7.31 -3.19 -8.25
N LEU A 81 6.36 -3.65 -7.43
CA LEU A 81 6.11 -3.02 -6.11
C LEU A 81 7.38 -2.98 -5.25
N ARG A 82 8.25 -4.01 -5.31
CA ARG A 82 9.53 -4.00 -4.57
C ARG A 82 10.52 -2.95 -5.09
N GLN A 83 10.53 -2.68 -6.40
CA GLN A 83 11.37 -1.61 -6.93
C GLN A 83 10.80 -0.23 -6.57
N LEU A 84 9.47 -0.07 -6.61
CA LEU A 84 8.83 1.16 -6.13
C LEU A 84 9.11 1.41 -4.64
N GLN A 85 9.11 0.35 -3.82
CA GLN A 85 9.51 0.42 -2.41
C GLN A 85 10.94 0.93 -2.22
N LEU A 86 11.87 0.51 -3.08
CA LEU A 86 13.25 0.99 -3.04
C LEU A 86 13.34 2.48 -3.40
N GLU A 87 12.65 2.92 -4.46
CA GLU A 87 12.64 4.33 -4.84
C GLU A 87 11.99 5.19 -3.75
N ALA A 88 10.87 4.75 -3.16
CA ALA A 88 10.20 5.47 -2.08
C ALA A 88 11.13 5.67 -0.87
N LEU A 89 11.92 4.66 -0.49
CA LEU A 89 12.90 4.79 0.59
C LEU A 89 14.06 5.75 0.23
N ARG A 90 14.49 5.77 -1.03
CA ARG A 90 15.52 6.72 -1.49
C ARG A 90 15.00 8.15 -1.43
N GLU A 91 13.79 8.39 -1.94
CA GLU A 91 13.14 9.72 -1.89
C GLU A 91 12.97 10.21 -0.44
N THR A 92 12.58 9.32 0.47
CA THR A 92 12.46 9.63 1.91
C THR A 92 13.79 10.12 2.48
N LEU A 93 14.89 9.46 2.16
CA LEU A 93 16.22 9.86 2.64
C LEU A 93 16.78 11.10 1.93
N CYS A 94 16.15 11.56 0.85
CA CYS A 94 16.47 12.80 0.15
C CYS A 94 15.61 13.99 0.59
N GLY A 95 14.68 13.80 1.53
CA GLY A 95 13.89 14.88 2.12
C GLY A 95 12.37 14.68 2.11
N ALA A 96 11.84 13.55 1.62
CA ALA A 96 10.43 13.23 1.81
C ALA A 96 10.16 12.71 3.25
N ASP A 97 8.98 13.01 3.79
CA ASP A 97 8.67 12.70 5.19
C ASP A 97 8.59 11.18 5.45
N PHE A 98 7.96 10.43 4.54
CA PHE A 98 7.69 9.00 4.74
C PHE A 98 7.95 8.18 3.47
N PRO A 99 8.19 6.86 3.54
CA PRO A 99 8.28 5.98 2.37
C PRO A 99 6.91 5.39 1.97
N TYR A 100 5.84 5.77 2.66
CA TYR A 100 4.50 5.20 2.48
C TYR A 100 3.74 5.89 1.36
N LEU A 101 3.11 5.12 0.48
CA LEU A 101 2.18 5.64 -0.54
C LEU A 101 0.73 5.60 -0.07
N TRP A 102 0.44 4.72 0.89
CA TRP A 102 -0.89 4.58 1.48
C TRP A 102 -0.80 4.57 3.00
N TRP A 103 -1.84 5.12 3.61
CA TRP A 103 -2.11 4.99 5.04
C TRP A 103 -3.19 3.95 5.26
N PHE A 104 -2.95 3.03 6.18
CA PHE A 104 -3.88 2.01 6.64
C PHE A 104 -4.51 2.47 7.96
N HIS A 105 -5.82 2.38 8.03
CA HIS A 105 -6.59 2.61 9.23
C HIS A 105 -7.48 1.42 9.56
N LYS A 106 -7.24 0.82 10.73
CA LYS A 106 -8.03 -0.30 11.22
C LYS A 106 -9.42 0.18 11.61
N SER A 107 -10.40 -0.06 10.72
CA SER A 107 -11.82 0.19 11.03
C SER A 107 -12.23 -0.52 12.33
N LYS A 108 -13.02 0.17 13.17
CA LYS A 108 -13.61 -0.40 14.39
C LYS A 108 -14.63 -1.49 14.06
N ASN A 109 -15.34 -1.35 12.94
CA ASN A 109 -16.37 -2.28 12.47
C ASN A 109 -16.08 -2.63 11.00
N PRO A 110 -15.04 -3.45 10.71
CA PRO A 110 -14.69 -3.79 9.34
C PRO A 110 -15.81 -4.59 8.68
N LYS A 111 -16.09 -4.28 7.41
CA LYS A 111 -17.09 -5.01 6.64
C LYS A 111 -16.44 -6.25 6.03
N ILE A 112 -17.10 -7.41 6.17
CA ILE A 112 -16.67 -8.63 5.49
C ILE A 112 -17.14 -8.58 4.02
N ARG A 113 -16.22 -8.79 3.08
CA ARG A 113 -16.51 -8.80 1.63
C ARG A 113 -15.73 -9.91 0.94
N THR A 114 -16.33 -10.47 -0.10
CA THR A 114 -15.66 -11.41 -1.01
C THR A 114 -14.66 -10.64 -1.87
N VAL A 115 -13.39 -11.02 -1.82
CA VAL A 115 -12.37 -10.46 -2.70
C VAL A 115 -12.27 -11.26 -3.98
N TYR A 116 -12.08 -10.55 -5.08
CA TYR A 116 -11.79 -11.05 -6.41
C TYR A 116 -10.39 -10.59 -6.80
N GLU A 117 -9.62 -11.43 -7.47
CA GLU A 117 -8.32 -11.05 -8.04
C GLU A 117 -8.37 -11.23 -9.55
N ASP A 118 -7.90 -10.22 -10.28
CA ASP A 118 -7.85 -10.26 -11.74
C ASP A 118 -6.50 -10.80 -12.26
N ASN A 119 -6.38 -10.88 -13.58
CA ASN A 119 -5.17 -11.37 -14.25
C ASN A 119 -3.94 -10.47 -14.05
N LEU A 120 -4.13 -9.23 -13.61
CA LEU A 120 -3.05 -8.29 -13.28
C LEU A 120 -2.59 -8.43 -11.82
N GLY A 121 -3.29 -9.25 -11.03
CA GLY A 121 -3.03 -9.46 -9.60
C GLY A 121 -3.59 -8.34 -8.72
N VAL A 122 -4.45 -7.49 -9.28
CA VAL A 122 -5.18 -6.45 -8.54
C VAL A 122 -6.40 -7.09 -7.90
N SER A 123 -6.65 -6.72 -6.65
CA SER A 123 -7.78 -7.24 -5.90
C SER A 123 -8.95 -6.26 -5.92
N PHE A 124 -10.17 -6.78 -5.96
CA PHE A 124 -11.40 -6.01 -6.02
C PHE A 124 -12.44 -6.56 -5.06
N ILE A 125 -13.34 -5.70 -4.62
CA ILE A 125 -14.62 -6.06 -4.00
C ILE A 125 -15.75 -5.43 -4.80
N LYS A 126 -16.94 -6.00 -4.67
CA LYS A 126 -18.16 -5.39 -5.20
C LYS A 126 -18.91 -4.73 -4.05
N LEU A 127 -19.10 -3.42 -4.13
CA LEU A 127 -19.87 -2.63 -3.18
C LEU A 127 -21.01 -1.93 -3.94
N ASP A 128 -22.26 -2.22 -3.57
CA ASP A 128 -23.46 -1.62 -4.17
C ASP A 128 -23.47 -1.69 -5.71
N GLY A 129 -22.99 -2.82 -6.25
CA GLY A 129 -22.91 -3.06 -7.70
C GLY A 129 -21.65 -2.51 -8.37
N VAL A 130 -20.86 -1.68 -7.68
CA VAL A 130 -19.64 -1.04 -8.20
C VAL A 130 -18.39 -1.80 -7.75
N TRP A 131 -17.42 -1.93 -8.66
CA TRP A 131 -16.11 -2.49 -8.33
C TRP A 131 -15.25 -1.47 -7.58
N GLN A 132 -14.66 -1.89 -6.49
CA GLN A 132 -13.68 -1.09 -5.74
C GLN A 132 -12.38 -1.86 -5.62
N VAL A 133 -11.27 -1.17 -5.82
CA VAL A 133 -9.93 -1.71 -5.68
C VAL A 133 -9.63 -1.94 -4.20
N VAL A 134 -9.08 -3.12 -3.90
CA VAL A 134 -8.66 -3.53 -2.57
C VAL A 134 -7.16 -3.74 -2.56
N TYR A 135 -6.52 -3.14 -1.58
CA TYR A 135 -5.08 -3.21 -1.35
C TYR A 135 -4.76 -4.23 -0.28
N SER A 136 -3.78 -5.09 -0.55
CA SER A 136 -3.28 -6.09 0.41
C SER A 136 -2.02 -5.56 1.09
N CYS A 137 -2.04 -5.44 2.42
CA CYS A 137 -0.88 -4.99 3.19
C CYS A 137 0.33 -5.92 2.99
N LYS A 138 0.08 -7.23 2.82
CA LYS A 138 1.10 -8.22 2.49
C LYS A 138 1.78 -7.96 1.14
N LYS A 139 1.00 -7.61 0.12
CA LYS A 139 1.55 -7.33 -1.23
C LYS A 139 2.34 -6.02 -1.24
N LEU A 140 1.85 -5.01 -0.52
CA LEU A 140 2.42 -3.67 -0.49
C LEU A 140 3.65 -3.55 0.41
N GLY A 141 3.79 -4.39 1.45
CA GLY A 141 4.92 -4.27 2.39
C GLY A 141 4.96 -2.89 3.04
N SER A 142 6.14 -2.27 3.15
CA SER A 142 6.32 -0.94 3.73
C SER A 142 5.98 0.21 2.76
N LEU A 143 5.31 -0.05 1.64
CA LEU A 143 4.64 1.01 0.86
C LEU A 143 3.34 1.48 1.53
N VAL A 144 2.88 0.77 2.57
CA VAL A 144 1.73 1.19 3.39
C VAL A 144 2.18 1.38 4.83
N GLY A 145 1.84 2.51 5.43
CA GLY A 145 2.02 2.80 6.87
C GLY A 145 0.68 2.78 7.60
N SER A 146 0.67 2.64 8.91
CA SER A 146 -0.53 2.69 9.75
C SER A 146 -0.73 4.10 10.29
N GLN A 147 -1.90 4.70 10.08
CA GLN A 147 -2.23 6.01 10.68
C GLN A 147 -3.24 5.85 11.83
N GLY A 148 -2.95 6.51 12.96
CA GLY A 148 -3.74 6.40 14.19
C GLY A 148 -3.34 5.24 15.11
N SER A 149 -2.22 4.56 14.84
CA SER A 149 -1.59 3.61 15.75
C SER A 149 -0.36 4.24 16.41
N THR A 150 0.20 3.57 17.43
CA THR A 150 1.42 4.01 18.12
C THR A 150 2.69 3.86 17.27
N ASN A 151 2.62 3.14 16.15
CA ASN A 151 3.76 2.80 15.31
C ASN A 151 3.29 2.62 13.85
N TYR A 152 3.88 3.37 12.92
CA TYR A 152 3.52 3.34 11.50
C TYR A 152 3.67 1.96 10.84
N GLU A 153 4.46 1.04 11.40
CA GLU A 153 4.58 -0.34 10.92
C GLU A 153 3.62 -1.33 11.60
N SER A 154 2.78 -0.87 12.53
CA SER A 154 1.79 -1.71 13.23
C SER A 154 0.59 -2.03 12.35
N ILE A 155 0.82 -2.84 11.32
CA ILE A 155 -0.19 -3.26 10.35
C ILE A 155 -0.34 -4.80 10.40
N PRO A 156 -1.56 -5.34 10.54
CA PRO A 156 -1.75 -6.79 10.44
C PRO A 156 -1.31 -7.28 9.06
N ALA A 157 -0.43 -8.28 9.02
CA ALA A 157 0.21 -8.72 7.77
C ALA A 157 -0.80 -9.11 6.68
N ASN A 158 -1.91 -9.75 7.06
CA ASN A 158 -2.97 -10.18 6.13
C ASN A 158 -4.15 -9.20 6.05
N ALA A 159 -3.99 -7.95 6.49
CA ALA A 159 -5.03 -6.94 6.37
C ALA A 159 -5.21 -6.47 4.92
N TYR A 160 -6.44 -6.08 4.62
CA TYR A 160 -6.81 -5.48 3.36
C TYR A 160 -7.57 -4.18 3.60
N PHE A 161 -7.42 -3.23 2.69
CA PHE A 161 -8.09 -1.94 2.80
C PHE A 161 -8.52 -1.40 1.44
N VAL A 162 -9.57 -0.58 1.46
CA VAL A 162 -9.94 0.27 0.33
C VAL A 162 -9.41 1.68 0.56
N VAL A 163 -8.98 2.33 -0.50
CA VAL A 163 -8.57 3.74 -0.45
C VAL A 163 -9.81 4.61 -0.61
N VAL A 164 -10.04 5.50 0.36
CA VAL A 164 -11.08 6.53 0.30
C VAL A 164 -10.45 7.88 -0.02
N GLU A 165 -11.22 8.76 -0.67
CA GLU A 165 -10.74 10.08 -1.11
C GLU A 165 -10.49 11.05 0.06
N ASN A 166 -11.14 10.84 1.20
CA ASN A 166 -11.05 11.75 2.34
C ASN A 166 -10.99 10.98 3.66
N GLU A 167 -10.02 11.32 4.51
CA GLU A 167 -9.83 10.76 5.85
C GLU A 167 -11.09 10.90 6.73
N SER A 168 -11.87 11.97 6.55
CA SER A 168 -13.12 12.18 7.30
C SER A 168 -14.17 11.07 7.08
N VAL A 169 -14.12 10.35 5.95
CA VAL A 169 -15.01 9.21 5.66
C VAL A 169 -14.69 8.02 6.56
N VAL A 170 -13.47 7.94 7.09
CA VAL A 170 -12.99 6.84 7.92
C VAL A 170 -13.51 6.90 9.36
N HIS A 171 -14.00 8.06 9.80
CA HIS A 171 -14.51 8.28 11.15
C HIS A 171 -16.04 8.11 11.31
N CYS A 172 -16.73 7.67 10.27
CA CYS A 172 -18.17 7.39 10.30
C CYS A 172 -18.49 5.94 10.67
#